data_AF-A0A948PUU0-F1
#
_entry.id   AF-A0A948PUU0-F1
#
_cell.length_a   1.000
_cell.length_b   1.000
_cell.length_c   1.000
_cell.angle_alpha   90.00
_cell.angle_beta   90.00
_cell.angle_gamma   90.00
#
_symmetry.space_group_name_H-M   'P 1'
#
loop_
_entity.id
_entity.type
_entity.pdbx_description
1 polymer ?
#
loop_
_entity_poly.entity_id
_entity_poly.type
_entity_poly.pdbx_seq_one_letter_code
_entity_poly.pdbx_strand_id
1 'polypeptide(L)'
;MVEKDIENLLSLYPDEFFPKDGFKLKGQQTNIAGRRVDIIFTDKYGRTIVLEIKQGVLTRDAAGQITEYYGLLKQENPNQNIELILCANIIPHERRIFLENAGIECKELPLSLIKEIAAKNNYRFADEYKESTWEKISTVKRTKMPLKLTSRIRRVRVLRFIEKYGTPSYAELMRGLSYVMSAKELQESIDNLKLSGQIIEDVDIKISGRMRRVFRINKGLK
;
A
#
# COMPACT_ATOMS: atom_id res chain seq x y z
N MET A 1 -2.53 6.46 9.46
CA MET A 1 -1.81 6.84 8.25
C MET A 1 -0.65 5.87 8.05
N VAL A 2 -0.44 5.43 6.82
CA VAL A 2 0.74 4.63 6.41
C VAL A 2 1.61 5.43 5.43
N GLU A 3 2.84 5.00 5.18
CA GLU A 3 3.76 5.63 4.20
C GLU A 3 3.10 5.86 2.82
N LYS A 4 2.34 4.86 2.34
CA LYS A 4 1.58 4.94 1.08
C LYS A 4 0.57 6.10 1.06
N ASP A 5 0.02 6.50 2.21
CA ASP A 5 -0.87 7.67 2.26
C ASP A 5 -0.12 8.97 2.00
N ILE A 6 1.09 9.10 2.58
CA ILE A 6 1.95 10.28 2.38
C ILE A 6 2.34 10.38 0.90
N GLU A 7 2.75 9.25 0.32
CA GLU A 7 3.10 9.14 -1.10
C GLU A 7 1.93 9.51 -2.02
N ASN A 8 0.70 9.05 -1.72
CA ASN A 8 -0.48 9.41 -2.50
C ASN A 8 -0.75 10.92 -2.43
N LEU A 9 -0.69 11.51 -1.23
CA LEU A 9 -0.92 12.94 -1.05
C LEU A 9 0.12 13.78 -1.80
N LEU A 10 1.40 13.42 -1.71
CA LEU A 10 2.49 14.05 -2.46
C LEU A 10 2.28 13.96 -3.97
N SER A 11 1.89 12.78 -4.46
CA SER A 11 1.65 12.55 -5.89
C SER A 11 0.49 13.36 -6.43
N LEU A 12 -0.59 13.49 -5.63
CA LEU A 12 -1.81 14.18 -6.01
C LEU A 12 -1.73 15.70 -5.85
N TYR A 13 -1.02 16.17 -4.81
CA TYR A 13 -1.00 17.57 -4.41
C TYR A 13 0.44 18.09 -4.17
N PRO A 14 1.36 17.94 -5.13
CA PRO A 14 2.77 18.28 -4.91
C PRO A 14 2.98 19.74 -4.52
N ASP A 15 2.17 20.66 -5.07
CA ASP A 15 2.28 22.11 -4.79
C ASP A 15 1.93 22.48 -3.33
N GLU A 16 1.19 21.65 -2.61
CA GLU A 16 0.91 21.85 -1.18
C GLU A 16 2.15 21.55 -0.32
N PHE A 17 3.07 20.72 -0.82
CA PHE A 17 4.31 20.33 -0.13
C PHE A 17 5.54 21.10 -0.63
N PHE A 18 5.60 21.36 -1.93
CA PHE A 18 6.70 21.96 -2.67
C PHE A 18 6.21 23.21 -3.43
N PRO A 19 5.78 24.25 -2.71
CA PRO A 19 5.22 25.43 -3.35
C PRO A 19 6.30 26.10 -4.22
N LYS A 20 5.92 26.42 -5.46
CA LYS A 20 6.75 27.11 -6.48
C LYS A 20 7.77 26.23 -7.21
N ASP A 21 7.91 24.95 -6.87
CA ASP A 21 8.85 24.08 -7.59
C ASP A 21 8.29 23.57 -8.92
N GLY A 22 6.96 23.59 -9.06
CA GLY A 22 6.28 23.25 -10.31
C GLY A 22 6.45 21.78 -10.68
N PHE A 23 6.40 20.90 -9.67
CA PHE A 23 6.56 19.47 -9.83
C PHE A 23 5.40 18.87 -10.64
N LYS A 24 5.76 18.11 -11.67
CA LYS A 24 4.84 17.34 -12.53
C LYS A 24 5.12 15.86 -12.38
N LEU A 25 4.10 15.09 -12.01
CA LEU A 25 4.24 13.65 -11.76
C LEU A 25 4.66 12.93 -13.05
N LYS A 26 5.80 12.26 -13.01
CA LYS A 26 6.28 11.37 -14.09
C LYS A 26 5.93 9.92 -13.80
N GLY A 27 6.00 9.52 -12.53
CA GLY A 27 5.65 8.17 -12.11
C GLY A 27 5.58 8.03 -10.59
N GLN A 28 4.80 7.06 -10.14
CA GLN A 28 4.62 6.69 -8.74
C GLN A 28 4.85 5.17 -8.62
N GLN A 29 5.62 4.73 -7.62
CA GLN A 29 6.00 3.33 -7.43
C GLN A 29 6.62 2.71 -8.70
N THR A 30 7.50 3.48 -9.35
CA THR A 30 8.08 3.15 -10.65
C THR A 30 9.18 2.11 -10.49
N ASN A 31 9.17 1.08 -11.33
CA ASN A 31 10.24 0.08 -11.33
C ASN A 31 11.43 0.57 -12.17
N ILE A 32 12.62 0.59 -11.57
CA ILE A 32 13.89 0.90 -12.24
C ILE A 32 14.86 -0.23 -11.92
N ALA A 33 15.24 -1.01 -12.92
CA ALA A 33 16.14 -2.15 -12.79
C ALA A 33 15.79 -3.10 -11.61
N GLY A 34 14.50 -3.36 -11.37
CA GLY A 34 14.04 -4.23 -10.30
C GLY A 34 13.88 -3.55 -8.93
N ARG A 35 14.27 -2.29 -8.79
CA ARG A 35 14.00 -1.44 -7.62
C ARG A 35 12.74 -0.63 -7.83
N ARG A 36 12.08 -0.25 -6.74
CA ARG A 36 10.80 0.48 -6.80
C ARG A 36 10.99 1.84 -6.14
N VAL A 37 10.97 2.88 -6.96
CA VAL A 37 11.09 4.28 -6.54
C VAL A 37 9.72 4.82 -6.18
N ASP A 38 9.60 5.50 -5.05
CA ASP A 38 8.31 5.99 -4.56
C ASP A 38 7.67 7.00 -5.50
N ILE A 39 8.35 8.10 -5.81
CA ILE A 39 7.84 9.12 -6.73
C ILE A 39 8.96 9.68 -7.61
N ILE A 40 8.64 9.92 -8.88
CA ILE A 40 9.49 10.66 -9.81
C ILE A 40 8.68 11.85 -10.33
N PHE A 41 9.22 13.05 -10.15
CA PHE A 41 8.70 14.29 -10.73
C PHE A 41 9.62 14.81 -11.85
N THR A 42 9.09 15.74 -12.62
CA THR A 42 9.88 16.71 -13.37
C THR A 42 9.58 18.09 -12.82
N ASP A 43 10.60 18.89 -12.52
CA ASP A 43 10.38 20.25 -12.04
C ASP A 43 10.19 21.26 -13.17
N LYS A 44 9.96 22.52 -12.82
CA LYS A 44 9.79 23.62 -13.80
C LYS A 44 11.03 23.89 -14.67
N TYR A 45 12.21 23.39 -14.29
CA TYR A 45 13.46 23.53 -15.04
C TYR A 45 13.78 22.30 -15.90
N GLY A 46 12.90 21.29 -15.91
CA GLY A 46 13.10 20.05 -16.66
C GLY A 46 14.03 19.04 -15.99
N ARG A 47 14.40 19.24 -14.72
CA ARG A 47 15.19 18.28 -13.94
C ARG A 47 14.30 17.13 -13.50
N THR A 48 14.88 15.94 -13.43
CA THR A 48 14.20 14.78 -12.85
C THR A 48 14.37 14.80 -11.34
N ILE A 49 13.27 14.79 -10.61
CA ILE A 49 13.30 14.81 -9.14
C ILE A 49 12.89 13.43 -8.65
N VAL A 50 13.76 12.78 -7.89
CA VAL A 50 13.49 11.46 -7.30
C VAL A 50 13.18 11.65 -5.83
N LEU A 51 12.01 11.20 -5.41
CA LEU A 51 11.59 11.24 -4.02
C LEU A 51 11.60 9.83 -3.42
N GLU A 52 12.17 9.75 -2.23
CA GLU A 52 12.07 8.58 -1.35
C GLU A 52 11.38 9.03 -0.05
N ILE A 53 10.36 8.30 0.38
CA ILE A 53 9.45 8.73 1.45
C ILE A 53 9.54 7.75 2.61
N LYS A 54 9.62 8.28 3.83
CA LYS A 54 9.57 7.48 5.06
C LYS A 54 8.52 8.00 6.03
N GLN A 55 7.69 7.09 6.52
CA GLN A 55 6.84 7.40 7.67
C GLN A 55 7.66 7.41 8.97
N GLY A 56 7.51 8.47 9.77
CA GLY A 56 8.15 8.63 11.07
C GLY A 56 9.53 9.28 10.99
N VAL A 57 10.46 8.80 11.82
CA VAL A 57 11.84 9.28 11.87
C VAL A 57 12.63 8.66 10.71
N LEU A 58 13.34 9.48 9.95
CA LEU A 58 14.18 9.02 8.84
C LEU A 58 15.20 7.97 9.31
N THR A 59 15.18 6.79 8.70
CA THR A 59 16.12 5.69 9.00
C THR A 59 17.47 5.93 8.34
N ARG A 60 18.51 5.16 8.71
CA ARG A 60 19.84 5.30 8.09
C ARG A 60 19.85 4.75 6.67
N ASP A 61 19.06 3.70 6.43
CA ASP A 61 19.04 2.95 5.17
C ASP A 61 18.44 3.77 4.01
N ALA A 62 17.63 4.80 4.31
CA ALA A 62 17.00 5.65 3.30
C ALA A 62 18.03 6.36 2.40
N ALA A 63 19.19 6.73 2.95
CA ALA A 63 20.29 7.33 2.17
C ALA A 63 20.83 6.37 1.10
N GLY A 64 21.00 5.10 1.47
CA GLY A 64 21.46 4.06 0.56
C GLY A 64 20.43 3.78 -0.55
N GLN A 65 19.15 3.74 -0.20
CA GLN A 65 18.06 3.50 -1.15
C GLN A 65 18.01 4.58 -2.24
N ILE A 66 17.97 5.86 -1.85
CA ILE A 66 17.86 6.94 -2.84
C ILE A 66 19.13 7.08 -3.70
N THR A 67 20.30 6.80 -3.12
CA THR A 67 21.59 6.82 -3.86
C THR A 67 21.67 5.65 -4.86
N GLU A 68 21.13 4.48 -4.52
CA GLU A 68 21.02 3.35 -5.45
C GLU A 68 20.19 3.74 -6.67
N TYR A 69 19.04 4.41 -6.47
CA TYR A 69 18.19 4.86 -7.59
C TYR A 69 18.89 5.87 -8.49
N TYR A 70 19.62 6.82 -7.89
CA TYR A 70 20.43 7.77 -8.63
C TYR A 70 21.44 7.06 -9.53
N GLY A 71 22.18 6.09 -8.98
CA GLY A 71 23.13 5.28 -9.74
C GLY A 71 22.48 4.55 -10.91
N LEU A 72 21.34 3.90 -10.68
CA LEU A 72 20.59 3.17 -11.72
C LEU A 72 20.12 4.11 -12.84
N LEU A 73 19.54 5.25 -12.50
CA LEU A 73 19.10 6.26 -13.47
C LEU A 73 20.26 6.85 -14.27
N LYS A 74 21.40 7.10 -13.62
CA LYS A 74 22.61 7.59 -14.29
C LYS A 74 23.26 6.54 -15.19
N GLN A 75 23.13 5.25 -14.86
CA GLN A 75 23.56 4.18 -15.76
C GLN A 75 22.70 4.14 -17.03
N GLU A 76 21.39 4.31 -16.90
CA GLU A 76 20.48 4.36 -18.05
C GLU A 76 20.65 5.65 -18.88
N ASN A 77 20.84 6.80 -18.22
CA ASN A 77 21.03 8.09 -18.87
C ASN A 77 22.07 8.97 -18.13
N PRO A 78 23.36 8.89 -18.50
CA PRO A 78 24.43 9.60 -17.80
C PRO A 78 24.27 11.13 -17.74
N ASN A 79 23.68 11.71 -18.79
CA ASN A 79 23.54 13.16 -18.96
C ASN A 79 22.25 13.72 -18.33
N GLN A 80 21.37 12.87 -17.80
CA GLN A 80 20.13 13.32 -17.18
C GLN A 80 20.42 14.14 -15.93
N ASN A 81 19.82 15.32 -15.79
CA ASN A 81 19.92 16.10 -14.56
C ASN A 81 18.93 15.54 -13.52
N ILE A 82 19.43 15.06 -12.39
CA ILE A 82 18.67 14.36 -11.37
C ILE A 82 18.92 15.01 -10.02
N GLU A 83 17.86 15.40 -9.33
CA GLU A 83 17.87 15.88 -7.95
C GLU A 83 17.20 14.84 -7.05
N LEU A 84 17.72 14.69 -5.83
CA LEU A 84 17.26 13.69 -4.87
C LEU A 84 16.62 14.40 -3.68
N ILE A 85 15.41 13.99 -3.31
CA ILE A 85 14.71 14.51 -2.14
C ILE A 85 14.29 13.37 -1.23
N LEU A 86 14.75 13.40 0.02
CA LEU A 86 14.28 12.52 1.09
C LEU A 86 13.19 13.21 1.89
N CYS A 87 12.03 12.57 1.97
CA CYS A 87 10.87 13.05 2.71
C CYS A 87 10.64 12.18 3.95
N ALA A 88 10.52 12.78 5.13
CA ALA A 88 10.10 12.05 6.34
C ALA A 88 9.33 12.93 7.32
N ASN A 89 8.64 12.35 8.29
CA ASN A 89 7.95 13.16 9.29
C ASN A 89 8.92 13.91 10.21
N ILE A 90 10.05 13.28 10.51
CA ILE A 90 11.14 13.84 11.32
C ILE A 90 12.46 13.43 10.69
N ILE A 91 13.36 14.39 10.47
CA ILE A 91 14.72 14.16 9.97
C ILE A 91 15.70 14.64 11.05
N PRO A 92 16.38 13.71 11.76
CA PRO A 92 17.39 14.08 12.75
C PRO A 92 18.45 15.04 12.17
N HIS A 93 18.86 16.03 12.96
CA HIS A 93 19.72 17.12 12.49
C HIS A 93 21.06 16.60 11.93
N GLU A 94 21.66 15.62 12.59
CA GLU A 94 22.90 14.99 12.14
C GLU A 94 22.75 14.26 10.81
N ARG A 95 21.58 13.67 10.54
CA ARG A 95 21.28 13.05 9.25
C ARG A 95 21.08 14.09 8.17
N ARG A 96 20.37 15.18 8.47
CA ARG A 96 20.17 16.30 7.55
C ARG A 96 21.52 16.84 7.05
N ILE A 97 22.44 17.13 7.97
CA ILE A 97 23.78 17.63 7.61
C ILE A 97 24.48 16.66 6.66
N PHE A 98 24.48 15.36 6.97
CA PHE A 98 25.12 14.36 6.13
C PHE A 98 24.50 14.29 4.73
N LEU A 99 23.18 14.24 4.64
CA LEU A 99 22.43 14.11 3.39
C LEU A 99 22.56 15.33 2.49
N GLU A 100 22.42 16.53 3.05
CA GLU A 100 22.53 17.77 2.29
C GLU A 100 23.96 17.99 1.78
N ASN A 101 24.99 17.64 2.56
CA ASN A 101 26.39 17.63 2.11
C ASN A 101 26.63 16.62 0.97
N ALA A 102 25.85 15.54 0.91
CA ALA A 102 25.88 14.57 -0.18
C ALA A 102 25.04 14.98 -1.40
N GLY A 103 24.42 16.16 -1.38
CA GLY A 103 23.55 16.64 -2.47
C GLY A 103 22.14 16.05 -2.45
N ILE A 104 21.67 15.54 -1.30
CA ILE A 104 20.31 15.03 -1.12
C ILE A 104 19.51 16.05 -0.30
N GLU A 105 18.48 16.64 -0.90
CA GLU A 105 17.59 17.56 -0.21
C GLU A 105 16.77 16.81 0.86
N CYS A 106 16.61 17.43 2.03
CA CYS A 106 15.85 16.87 3.13
C CYS A 106 14.56 17.66 3.38
N LYS A 107 13.40 17.05 3.13
CA LYS A 107 12.10 17.64 3.37
C LYS A 107 11.41 16.98 4.56
N GLU A 108 11.22 17.75 5.63
CA GLU A 108 10.36 17.31 6.74
C GLU A 108 8.88 17.56 6.41
N LEU A 109 8.07 16.54 6.69
CA LEU A 109 6.63 16.50 6.46
C LEU A 109 5.91 16.26 7.79
N PRO A 110 5.72 17.29 8.64
CA PRO A 110 5.05 17.12 9.93
C PRO A 110 3.68 16.46 9.78
N LEU A 111 3.28 15.64 10.76
CA LEU A 111 1.98 14.98 10.74
C LEU A 111 0.81 15.97 10.66
N SER A 112 0.95 17.16 11.25
CA SER A 112 -0.04 18.23 11.17
C SER A 112 -0.25 18.70 9.73
N LEU A 113 0.83 18.96 8.99
CA LEU A 113 0.78 19.37 7.59
C LEU A 113 0.08 18.31 6.73
N ILE A 114 0.46 17.04 6.89
CA ILE A 114 -0.14 15.94 6.12
C ILE A 114 -1.64 15.83 6.40
N LYS A 115 -2.06 15.95 7.68
CA LYS A 115 -3.47 15.92 8.07
C LYS A 115 -4.25 17.12 7.55
N GLU A 116 -3.65 18.31 7.57
CA GLU A 116 -4.26 19.53 7.03
C GLU A 116 -4.53 19.38 5.53
N ILE A 117 -3.52 18.96 4.76
CA ILE A 117 -3.66 18.74 3.31
C ILE A 117 -4.69 17.63 3.02
N ALA A 118 -4.68 16.55 3.80
CA ALA A 118 -5.67 15.49 3.66
C ALA A 118 -7.09 16.00 3.92
N ALA A 119 -7.31 16.76 5.00
CA ALA A 119 -8.61 17.34 5.33
C ALA A 119 -9.08 18.33 4.26
N LYS A 120 -8.19 19.24 3.82
CA LYS A 120 -8.44 20.21 2.74
C LYS A 120 -8.92 19.53 1.46
N ASN A 121 -8.38 18.36 1.15
CA ASN A 121 -8.66 17.62 -0.08
C ASN A 121 -9.64 16.44 0.12
N ASN A 122 -10.26 16.30 1.29
CA ASN A 122 -11.14 15.18 1.64
C ASN A 122 -10.51 13.78 1.43
N TYR A 123 -9.19 13.68 1.58
CA TYR A 123 -8.47 12.42 1.52
C TYR A 123 -8.74 11.57 2.77
N ARG A 124 -8.96 10.27 2.59
CA ARG A 124 -9.18 9.31 3.68
C ARG A 124 -8.00 8.38 3.84
N PHE A 125 -7.47 8.29 5.06
CA PHE A 125 -6.31 7.45 5.34
C PHE A 125 -6.66 5.96 5.35
N ALA A 126 -5.69 5.12 4.97
CA ALA A 126 -5.91 3.68 4.82
C ALA A 126 -6.29 2.95 6.14
N ASP A 127 -5.89 3.48 7.29
CA ASP A 127 -6.23 2.93 8.61
C ASP A 127 -7.66 3.27 9.06
N GLU A 128 -8.22 4.40 8.64
CA GLU A 128 -9.63 4.74 8.89
C GLU A 128 -10.59 3.73 8.21
N TYR A 129 -10.17 3.18 7.07
CA TYR A 129 -10.91 2.09 6.42
C TYR A 129 -10.92 0.80 7.26
N LYS A 130 -9.85 0.52 8.02
CA LYS A 130 -9.80 -0.68 8.85
C LYS A 130 -10.81 -0.58 9.99
N GLU A 131 -10.84 0.52 10.73
CA GLU A 131 -11.76 0.72 11.86
C GLU A 131 -13.22 0.66 11.41
N SER A 132 -13.61 1.39 10.37
CA SER A 132 -15.00 1.38 9.87
C SER A 132 -15.46 0.00 9.36
N THR A 133 -14.53 -0.81 8.85
CA THR A 133 -14.84 -2.19 8.41
C THR A 133 -14.98 -3.13 9.61
N TRP A 134 -14.10 -3.02 10.62
CA TRP A 134 -14.20 -3.79 11.85
C TRP A 134 -15.47 -3.45 12.64
N GLU A 135 -15.85 -2.18 12.69
CA GLU A 135 -17.09 -1.72 13.30
C GLU A 135 -18.30 -2.34 12.59
N LYS A 136 -18.38 -2.25 11.26
CA LYS A 136 -19.46 -2.88 10.48
C LYS A 136 -19.56 -4.39 10.71
N ILE A 137 -18.43 -5.10 10.73
CA ILE A 137 -18.39 -6.55 11.03
C ILE A 137 -18.85 -6.84 12.47
N SER A 138 -18.52 -5.97 13.42
CA SER A 138 -18.92 -6.11 14.83
C SER A 138 -20.43 -5.87 15.03
N THR A 139 -21.04 -4.96 14.25
CA THR A 139 -22.48 -4.69 14.29
C THR A 139 -23.28 -5.86 13.73
N VAL A 140 -22.81 -6.50 12.66
CA VAL A 140 -23.45 -7.71 12.06
C VAL A 140 -23.45 -8.89 13.04
N LYS A 141 -22.52 -8.95 14.01
CA LYS A 141 -22.52 -9.99 15.06
C LYS A 141 -23.55 -9.77 16.18
N ARG A 142 -24.21 -8.60 16.25
CA ARG A 142 -25.21 -8.28 17.30
C ARG A 142 -26.65 -8.55 16.88
N THR A 143 -26.94 -8.70 15.59
CA THR A 143 -28.21 -9.28 15.14
C THR A 143 -28.21 -10.77 15.47
N LYS A 144 -29.01 -11.16 16.47
CA LYS A 144 -29.16 -12.54 16.95
C LYS A 144 -29.49 -13.49 15.79
N MET A 145 -28.50 -14.18 15.24
CA MET A 145 -28.73 -15.46 14.58
C MET A 145 -29.06 -16.48 15.67
N PRO A 146 -30.19 -17.20 15.59
CA PRO A 146 -30.50 -18.24 16.54
C PRO A 146 -29.73 -19.48 16.12
N LEU A 147 -28.56 -19.75 16.69
CA LEU A 147 -27.96 -21.08 16.57
C LEU A 147 -27.19 -21.43 17.84
N LYS A 148 -27.76 -22.40 18.56
CA LYS A 148 -27.09 -23.25 19.54
C LYS A 148 -25.88 -23.89 18.86
N LEU A 149 -24.69 -23.31 19.01
CA LEU A 149 -23.42 -24.03 18.83
C LEU A 149 -22.41 -23.43 19.80
N THR A 150 -21.87 -24.28 20.68
CA THR A 150 -21.21 -23.88 21.92
C THR A 150 -19.94 -23.05 21.68
N SER A 151 -19.84 -21.95 22.44
CA SER A 151 -18.86 -20.87 22.38
C SER A 151 -17.39 -21.25 22.66
N ARG A 152 -17.10 -22.55 22.82
CA ARG A 152 -15.79 -23.06 23.27
C ARG A 152 -14.82 -23.37 22.11
N ILE A 153 -15.33 -23.63 20.90
CA ILE A 153 -14.51 -24.12 19.77
C ILE A 153 -13.87 -22.98 18.96
N ARG A 154 -14.46 -21.77 18.96
CA ARG A 154 -13.99 -20.66 18.12
C ARG A 154 -12.76 -19.91 18.67
N ARG A 155 -12.57 -19.84 19.99
CA ARG A 155 -11.44 -19.09 20.59
C ARG A 155 -10.09 -19.82 20.49
N VAL A 156 -10.09 -21.16 20.52
CA VAL A 156 -8.85 -21.93 20.67
C VAL A 156 -8.05 -22.06 19.37
N ARG A 157 -8.71 -22.03 18.20
CA ARG A 157 -8.02 -22.27 16.91
C ARG A 157 -7.43 -21.03 16.26
N VAL A 158 -8.01 -19.86 16.48
CA VAL A 158 -7.47 -18.58 15.95
C VAL A 158 -6.18 -18.20 16.69
N LEU A 159 -6.14 -18.38 18.01
CA LEU A 159 -4.95 -18.09 18.82
C LEU A 159 -3.76 -18.99 18.46
N ARG A 160 -3.98 -20.30 18.23
CA ARG A 160 -2.90 -21.22 17.81
C ARG A 160 -2.34 -20.92 16.42
N PHE A 161 -3.12 -20.30 15.54
CA PHE A 161 -2.63 -19.94 14.20
C PHE A 161 -1.73 -18.70 14.26
N ILE A 162 -2.10 -17.72 15.11
CA ILE A 162 -1.31 -16.50 15.35
C ILE A 162 0.01 -16.84 16.06
N GLU A 163 -0.01 -17.74 17.05
CA GLU A 163 1.20 -18.20 17.74
C GLU A 163 2.20 -18.91 16.81
N LYS A 164 1.72 -19.59 15.77
CA LYS A 164 2.57 -20.43 14.90
C LYS A 164 3.05 -19.72 13.63
N TYR A 165 2.28 -18.76 13.10
CA TYR A 165 2.52 -18.19 11.77
C TYR A 165 2.56 -16.66 11.74
N GLY A 166 2.46 -15.99 12.89
CA GLY A 166 2.39 -14.52 12.96
C GLY A 166 1.04 -13.97 12.48
N THR A 167 0.90 -12.64 12.47
CA THR A 167 -0.32 -11.94 12.04
C THR A 167 -0.48 -12.03 10.52
N PRO A 168 -1.49 -12.75 9.99
CA PRO A 168 -1.65 -12.96 8.55
C PRO A 168 -2.19 -11.72 7.85
N SER A 169 -1.82 -11.56 6.58
CA SER A 169 -2.42 -10.57 5.67
C SER A 169 -3.87 -10.91 5.33
N TYR A 170 -4.65 -9.92 4.88
CA TYR A 170 -6.05 -10.11 4.47
C TYR A 170 -6.20 -11.21 3.39
N ALA A 171 -5.25 -11.31 2.47
CA ALA A 171 -5.23 -12.36 1.44
C ALA A 171 -5.04 -13.76 2.03
N GLU A 172 -4.29 -13.90 3.14
CA GLU A 172 -4.08 -15.18 3.83
C GLU A 172 -5.28 -15.57 4.70
N LEU A 173 -5.96 -14.60 5.30
CA LEU A 173 -7.26 -14.79 5.96
C LEU A 173 -8.32 -15.32 4.97
N MET A 174 -8.37 -14.75 3.77
CA MET A 174 -9.30 -15.17 2.73
C MET A 174 -8.94 -16.54 2.14
N ARG A 175 -7.66 -16.89 2.03
CA ARG A 175 -7.21 -18.25 1.70
C ARG A 175 -7.61 -19.26 2.78
N GLY A 176 -7.54 -18.89 4.06
CA GLY A 176 -7.97 -19.74 5.18
C GLY A 176 -9.49 -19.96 5.23
N LEU A 177 -10.29 -18.96 4.84
CA LEU A 177 -11.75 -19.05 4.78
C LEU A 177 -12.26 -20.02 3.72
N SER A 178 -11.49 -20.27 2.66
CA SER A 178 -11.80 -21.30 1.65
C SER A 178 -11.87 -22.73 2.21
N TYR A 179 -11.37 -22.94 3.44
CA TYR A 179 -11.42 -24.23 4.14
C TYR A 179 -12.65 -24.40 5.06
N VAL A 180 -13.55 -23.41 5.10
CA VAL A 180 -14.60 -23.31 6.13
C VAL A 180 -16.02 -23.27 5.55
N MET A 181 -16.17 -23.32 4.22
CA MET A 181 -17.49 -23.39 3.58
C MET A 181 -17.82 -24.83 3.20
N SER A 182 -19.04 -25.26 3.48
CA SER A 182 -19.57 -26.49 2.89
C SER A 182 -19.71 -26.30 1.38
N ALA A 183 -19.62 -27.39 0.61
CA ALA A 183 -19.75 -27.35 -0.85
C ALA A 183 -21.03 -26.64 -1.33
N LYS A 184 -22.09 -26.70 -0.51
CA LYS A 184 -23.38 -26.05 -0.76
C LYS A 184 -23.30 -24.52 -0.64
N GLU A 185 -22.64 -24.00 0.39
CA GLU A 185 -22.46 -22.56 0.61
C GLU A 185 -21.54 -21.93 -0.45
N LEU A 186 -20.56 -22.71 -0.93
CA LEU A 186 -19.70 -22.29 -2.03
C LEU A 186 -20.49 -22.22 -3.35
N GLN A 187 -21.37 -23.19 -3.60
CA GLN A 187 -22.20 -23.23 -4.81
C GLN A 187 -23.22 -22.08 -4.84
N GLU A 188 -23.90 -21.82 -3.73
CA GLU A 188 -24.85 -20.69 -3.62
C GLU A 188 -24.15 -19.33 -3.83
N SER A 189 -22.90 -19.19 -3.37
CA SER A 189 -22.11 -17.97 -3.59
C SER A 189 -21.72 -17.79 -5.07
N ILE A 190 -21.39 -18.89 -5.76
CA ILE A 190 -21.10 -18.90 -7.20
C ILE A 190 -22.36 -18.54 -8.00
N ASP A 191 -23.51 -19.10 -7.64
CA ASP A 191 -24.77 -18.87 -8.34
C ASP A 191 -25.25 -17.41 -8.19
N ASN A 192 -25.08 -16.82 -7.01
CA ASN A 192 -25.36 -15.40 -6.76
C ASN A 192 -24.45 -14.47 -7.56
N LEU A 193 -23.18 -14.83 -7.74
CA LEU A 193 -22.24 -14.04 -8.54
C LEU A 193 -22.56 -14.13 -10.05
N LYS A 194 -23.01 -15.30 -10.54
CA LYS A 194 -23.51 -15.45 -11.93
C LYS A 194 -24.77 -14.62 -12.18
N LEU A 195 -25.69 -14.60 -11.21
CA LEU A 195 -26.92 -13.78 -11.26
C LEU A 195 -26.61 -12.27 -11.34
N SER A 196 -25.47 -11.83 -10.81
CA SER A 196 -25.02 -10.43 -10.89
C SER A 196 -24.37 -10.01 -12.22
N GLY A 197 -24.35 -10.91 -13.22
CA GLY A 197 -23.74 -10.64 -14.53
C GLY A 197 -22.21 -10.64 -14.55
N GLN A 198 -21.57 -11.09 -13.46
CA GLN A 198 -20.13 -11.25 -13.40
C GLN A 198 -19.73 -12.60 -14.00
N ILE A 199 -18.87 -12.57 -15.02
CA ILE A 199 -18.38 -13.79 -15.68
C ILE A 199 -17.32 -14.41 -14.77
N ILE A 200 -17.57 -15.64 -14.34
CA ILE A 200 -16.62 -16.48 -13.61
C ILE A 200 -15.97 -17.40 -14.63
N GLU A 201 -14.67 -17.22 -14.84
CA GLU A 201 -13.87 -18.15 -15.65
C GLU A 201 -13.16 -19.14 -14.73
N ASP A 202 -13.24 -20.42 -15.10
CA ASP A 202 -12.48 -21.49 -14.47
C ASP A 202 -11.03 -21.43 -14.95
N VAL A 203 -10.10 -21.18 -14.04
CA VAL A 203 -8.67 -21.15 -14.35
C VAL A 203 -7.97 -22.23 -13.53
N ASP A 204 -7.41 -23.23 -14.21
CA ASP A 204 -6.54 -24.18 -13.56
C ASP A 204 -5.15 -23.56 -13.37
N ILE A 205 -4.74 -23.41 -12.12
CA ILE A 205 -3.44 -22.86 -11.75
C ILE A 205 -2.60 -23.97 -11.11
N LYS A 206 -1.40 -24.18 -11.64
CA LYS A 206 -0.45 -25.15 -11.09
C LYS A 206 0.32 -24.51 -9.94
N ILE A 207 0.07 -24.98 -8.73
CA ILE A 207 0.77 -24.53 -7.52
C ILE A 207 1.51 -25.73 -6.94
N SER A 208 2.83 -25.58 -6.73
CA SER A 208 3.69 -26.62 -6.15
C SER A 208 3.53 -28.00 -6.80
N GLY A 209 3.45 -28.01 -8.13
CA GLY A 209 3.37 -29.25 -8.92
C GLY A 209 1.98 -29.88 -9.04
N ARG A 210 0.97 -29.39 -8.30
CA ARG A 210 -0.42 -29.86 -8.39
C ARG A 210 -1.32 -28.84 -9.06
N MET A 211 -2.14 -29.29 -10.02
CA MET A 211 -3.20 -28.49 -10.62
C MET A 211 -4.27 -28.18 -9.58
N ARG A 212 -4.62 -26.91 -9.40
CA ARG A 212 -5.76 -26.49 -8.60
C ARG A 212 -6.67 -25.58 -9.41
N ARG A 213 -7.96 -25.87 -9.37
CA ARG A 213 -8.97 -25.03 -10.00
C ARG A 213 -9.19 -23.78 -9.14
N VAL A 214 -9.06 -22.62 -9.75
CA VAL A 214 -9.26 -21.32 -9.11
C VAL A 214 -10.22 -20.53 -9.99
N PHE A 215 -11.18 -19.86 -9.36
CA PHE A 215 -12.17 -19.05 -10.07
C PHE A 215 -11.65 -17.62 -10.19
N ARG A 216 -11.60 -17.10 -11.42
CA ARG A 216 -11.28 -15.69 -11.68
C ARG A 216 -12.58 -14.94 -11.95
N ILE A 217 -12.81 -13.85 -11.22
CA ILE A 217 -13.98 -12.98 -11.41
C ILE A 217 -13.54 -11.79 -12.28
N ASN A 218 -14.06 -11.70 -13.49
CA ASN A 218 -13.87 -10.52 -14.33
C ASN A 218 -15.05 -9.56 -14.12
N LYS A 219 -14.75 -8.31 -13.77
CA LYS A 219 -15.73 -7.22 -13.90
C LYS A 219 -15.87 -6.95 -15.39
N GLY A 220 -16.94 -7.42 -16.02
CA GLY A 220 -17.22 -7.11 -17.41
C GLY A 220 -17.26 -5.60 -17.62
N LEU A 221 -16.44 -5.10 -18.54
CA LEU A 221 -16.59 -3.76 -19.10
C LEU A 221 -17.88 -3.75 -19.92
N LYS A 222 -18.86 -3.00 -19.45
CA LYS A 222 -19.88 -2.37 -20.28
C LYS A 222 -19.76 -0.87 -20.08
#